data_AF-A0A1G0ZG66-F1
#
_entry.id   AF-A0A1G0ZG66-F1
#
_cell.length_a   1.000
_cell.length_b   1.000
_cell.length_c   1.000
_cell.angle_alpha   90.00
_cell.angle_beta   90.00
_cell.angle_gamma   90.00
#
_symmetry.space_group_name_H-M   'P 1'
#
loop_
_entity.id
_entity.type
_entity.pdbx_description
1 polymer ?
#
loop_
_entity_poly.entity_id
_entity_poly.type
_entity_poly.pdbx_seq_one_letter_code
_entity_poly.pdbx_strand_id
1 'polypeptide(L)'
;MELSIEAKCRIPYWYPLLSNYTFPTSFVKLHEEEIKALAEGILKGAAVENVISRLALPMSAISGNCFVSTDSTAPTDTKRFQSKRGAVYSPESAWRFLALSEKVRKAASEGRVEFICIRPFRRMNRTREFRLFVHNGQLSAMSQYWLIRHFRRLEGPKQKFWEKAKSFISDISWLLPEKNIVMDIYFTSSDSILIIDLNGWGHPTDPLLLQSWAHDWDRETGIKLISPPIKISGKVNVSF
;
A
#
# COMPACT_ATOMS: atom_id res chain seq x y z
N MET A 1 13.46 24.26 0.16
CA MET A 1 13.45 23.30 1.28
C MET A 1 13.25 21.93 0.67
N GLU A 2 14.16 20.99 0.88
CA GLU A 2 14.01 19.64 0.34
C GLU A 2 12.94 18.88 1.15
N LEU A 3 12.06 18.15 0.47
CA LEU A 3 11.03 17.34 1.13
C LEU A 3 11.68 16.18 1.91
N SER A 4 11.11 15.79 3.05
CA SER A 4 11.56 14.57 3.76
C SER A 4 11.28 13.33 2.90
N ILE A 5 11.97 12.22 3.19
CA ILE A 5 11.78 10.94 2.48
C ILE A 5 10.32 10.49 2.60
N GLU A 6 9.72 10.63 3.78
CA GLU A 6 8.32 10.28 4.01
C GLU A 6 7.39 11.13 3.15
N ALA A 7 7.67 12.43 3.03
CA ALA A 7 6.89 13.32 2.19
C ALA A 7 7.02 12.95 0.70
N LYS A 8 8.23 12.60 0.23
CA LYS A 8 8.47 12.13 -1.14
C LYS A 8 7.77 10.80 -1.46
N CYS A 9 7.57 9.95 -0.44
CA CYS A 9 6.86 8.66 -0.58
C CYS A 9 5.33 8.80 -0.62
N ARG A 10 4.76 9.98 -0.36
CA ARG A 10 3.32 10.21 -0.47
C ARG A 10 2.87 10.20 -1.92
N ILE A 11 1.68 9.64 -2.16
CA ILE A 11 1.17 9.32 -3.50
C ILE A 11 1.25 10.50 -4.49
N PRO A 12 0.80 11.72 -4.15
CA PRO A 12 0.81 12.84 -5.10
C PRO A 12 2.21 13.23 -5.59
N TYR A 13 3.27 12.92 -4.83
CA TYR A 13 4.64 13.33 -5.13
C TYR A 13 5.34 12.38 -6.08
N TRP A 14 5.15 11.06 -5.93
CA TRP A 14 5.73 10.07 -6.85
C TRP A 14 4.83 9.72 -8.03
N TYR A 15 3.51 9.93 -7.93
CA TYR A 15 2.56 9.55 -8.97
C TYR A 15 2.86 10.14 -10.35
N PRO A 16 3.21 11.44 -10.51
CA PRO A 16 3.47 12.00 -11.84
C PRO A 16 4.59 11.27 -12.60
N LEU A 17 5.63 10.83 -11.88
CA LEU A 17 6.79 10.13 -12.45
C LEU A 17 6.51 8.65 -12.74
N LEU A 18 5.60 8.03 -11.98
CA LEU A 18 5.35 6.58 -12.02
C LEU A 18 3.91 6.23 -12.45
N SER A 19 3.18 7.17 -13.03
CA SER A 19 1.75 7.02 -13.38
C SER A 19 1.48 5.84 -14.33
N ASN A 20 2.43 5.50 -15.21
CA ASN A 20 2.37 4.35 -16.11
C ASN A 20 2.45 2.98 -15.40
N TYR A 21 2.89 2.98 -14.15
CA TYR A 21 3.15 1.77 -13.37
C TYR A 21 2.22 1.64 -12.16
N THR A 22 1.16 2.43 -12.05
CA THR A 22 0.21 2.33 -10.94
C THR A 22 -1.23 2.45 -11.43
N PHE A 23 -2.20 2.43 -10.53
CA PHE A 23 -3.59 2.69 -10.88
C PHE A 23 -3.77 4.18 -11.20
N PRO A 24 -4.58 4.51 -12.21
CA PRO A 24 -5.06 5.87 -12.40
C PRO A 24 -5.61 6.42 -11.08
N THR A 25 -5.08 7.56 -10.64
CA THR A 25 -5.39 8.15 -9.33
C THR A 25 -5.86 9.58 -9.52
N SER A 26 -6.98 9.92 -8.90
CA SER A 26 -7.45 11.30 -8.73
C SER A 26 -7.14 11.79 -7.32
N PHE A 27 -6.89 13.09 -7.18
CA PHE A 27 -6.51 13.71 -5.91
C PHE A 27 -7.47 14.84 -5.58
N VAL A 28 -8.02 14.83 -4.37
CA VAL A 28 -8.82 15.94 -3.83
C VAL A 28 -8.06 16.55 -2.67
N LYS A 29 -7.62 17.80 -2.84
CA LYS A 29 -6.88 18.54 -1.82
C LYS A 29 -7.80 18.95 -0.69
N LEU A 30 -7.38 18.68 0.55
CA LEU A 30 -8.13 19.07 1.74
C LEU A 30 -7.78 20.49 2.18
N HIS A 31 -8.77 21.21 2.66
CA HIS A 31 -8.60 22.44 3.44
C HIS A 31 -8.24 22.12 4.89
N GLU A 32 -7.72 23.10 5.62
CA GLU A 32 -7.25 22.89 7.00
C GLU A 32 -8.39 22.44 7.93
N GLU A 33 -9.58 23.01 7.78
CA GLU A 33 -10.77 22.63 8.55
C GLU A 33 -11.23 21.21 8.25
N GLU A 34 -11.01 20.72 7.03
CA GLU A 34 -11.34 19.35 6.64
C GLU A 34 -10.30 18.38 7.19
N ILE A 35 -9.02 18.74 7.22
CA ILE A 35 -7.97 17.94 7.87
C ILE A 35 -8.26 17.84 9.38
N LYS A 36 -8.65 18.95 10.03
CA LYS A 36 -9.07 18.96 11.44
C LYS A 36 -10.28 18.06 11.67
N ALA A 37 -11.33 18.21 10.84
CA ALA A 37 -12.51 17.36 10.90
C ALA A 37 -12.17 15.88 10.71
N LEU A 38 -11.25 15.56 9.79
CA LEU A 38 -10.76 14.21 9.56
C LEU A 38 -10.02 13.69 10.81
N ALA A 39 -9.09 14.46 11.37
CA ALA A 39 -8.33 14.09 12.56
C ALA A 39 -9.23 13.79 13.78
N GLU A 40 -10.30 14.57 13.95
CA GLU A 40 -11.28 14.40 15.02
C GLU A 40 -12.32 13.29 14.73
N GLY A 41 -12.34 12.76 13.50
CA GLY A 41 -13.32 11.74 13.08
C GLY A 41 -14.74 12.29 12.91
N ILE A 42 -14.88 13.58 12.60
CA ILE A 42 -16.16 14.24 12.38
C ILE A 42 -16.82 13.68 11.11
N LEU A 43 -18.12 13.35 11.21
CA LEU A 43 -18.88 12.72 10.12
C LEU A 43 -19.88 13.64 9.42
N LYS A 44 -20.11 14.84 9.95
CA LYS A 44 -21.12 15.80 9.45
C LYS A 44 -20.68 17.24 9.70
N GLY A 45 -21.32 18.19 9.02
CA GLY A 45 -21.04 19.63 9.14
C GLY A 45 -20.42 20.20 7.87
N ALA A 46 -20.31 21.53 7.80
CA ALA A 46 -19.96 22.24 6.58
C ALA A 46 -18.63 21.78 5.95
N ALA A 47 -17.58 21.55 6.75
CA ALA A 47 -16.30 21.03 6.25
C ALA A 47 -16.46 19.65 5.59
N VAL A 48 -17.25 18.76 6.21
CA VAL A 48 -17.53 17.41 5.67
C VAL A 48 -18.37 17.48 4.40
N GLU A 49 -19.37 18.36 4.36
CA GLU A 49 -20.21 18.54 3.18
C GLU A 49 -19.42 19.08 1.98
N ASN A 50 -18.49 20.01 2.23
CA ASN A 50 -17.61 20.57 1.19
C ASN A 50 -16.69 19.52 0.57
N VAL A 51 -16.01 18.70 1.38
CA VAL A 51 -15.15 17.63 0.83
C VAL A 51 -15.97 16.56 0.11
N ILE A 52 -17.15 16.18 0.64
CA ILE A 52 -18.05 15.22 0.00
C ILE A 52 -18.47 15.72 -1.40
N SER A 53 -18.80 17.00 -1.54
CA SER A 53 -19.16 17.58 -2.84
C SER A 53 -18.01 17.48 -3.84
N ARG A 54 -16.77 17.75 -3.41
CA ARG A 54 -15.56 17.68 -4.26
C ARG A 54 -15.12 16.26 -4.59
N LEU A 55 -15.49 15.27 -3.78
CA LEU A 55 -15.28 13.84 -4.08
C LEU A 55 -16.24 13.32 -5.16
N ALA A 56 -17.40 13.96 -5.37
CA ALA A 56 -18.45 13.44 -6.25
C ALA A 56 -18.00 13.26 -7.71
N LEU A 57 -17.40 14.30 -8.31
CA LEU A 57 -16.95 14.27 -9.70
C LEU A 57 -15.83 13.23 -9.97
N PRO A 58 -14.71 13.19 -9.22
CA PRO A 58 -13.67 12.20 -9.48
C PRO A 58 -14.12 10.76 -9.22
N MET A 59 -15.04 10.54 -8.26
CA MET A 59 -15.60 9.21 -8.05
C MET A 59 -16.56 8.79 -9.16
N SER A 60 -17.38 9.70 -9.69
CA SER A 60 -18.32 9.38 -10.77
C SER A 60 -17.61 9.09 -12.11
N ALA A 61 -16.41 9.62 -12.30
CA ALA A 61 -15.56 9.31 -13.45
C ALA A 61 -15.00 7.87 -13.45
N ILE A 62 -15.03 7.18 -12.30
CA ILE A 62 -14.56 5.80 -12.17
C ILE A 62 -15.73 4.85 -12.35
N SER A 63 -15.62 3.94 -13.31
CA SER A 63 -16.62 2.88 -13.47
C SER A 63 -16.55 1.88 -12.32
N GLY A 64 -17.66 1.73 -11.60
CA GLY A 64 -17.81 0.78 -10.48
C GLY A 64 -17.33 1.34 -9.15
N ASN A 65 -16.85 0.46 -8.27
CA ASN A 65 -16.38 0.88 -6.94
C ASN A 65 -15.02 1.58 -7.03
N CYS A 66 -14.77 2.46 -6.06
CA CYS A 66 -13.49 3.10 -5.81
C CYS A 66 -12.76 2.45 -4.63
N PHE A 67 -11.44 2.62 -4.61
CA PHE A 67 -10.61 2.52 -3.42
C PHE A 67 -10.21 3.93 -3.02
N VAL A 68 -10.35 4.25 -1.74
CA VAL A 68 -10.06 5.59 -1.22
C VAL A 68 -9.08 5.51 -0.06
N SER A 69 -8.05 6.35 -0.11
CA SER A 69 -7.05 6.54 0.94
C SER A 69 -6.74 8.02 1.14
N THR A 70 -5.96 8.35 2.16
CA THR A 70 -5.21 9.61 2.13
C THR A 70 -3.95 9.45 1.26
N ASP A 71 -3.19 10.52 1.07
CA ASP A 71 -1.89 10.53 0.42
C ASP A 71 -0.78 9.76 1.15
N SER A 72 -0.96 9.48 2.45
CA SER A 72 0.02 8.76 3.28
C SER A 72 -0.48 7.45 3.88
N THR A 73 -1.80 7.23 3.97
CA THR A 73 -2.32 5.99 4.56
C THR A 73 -3.74 5.64 4.11
N ALA A 74 -3.99 4.35 3.87
CA ALA A 74 -5.31 3.81 3.51
C ALA A 74 -6.05 3.25 4.73
N PRO A 75 -7.38 3.34 4.88
CA PRO A 75 -8.13 3.00 6.12
C PRO A 75 -8.29 1.48 6.40
N THR A 76 -7.18 0.73 6.38
CA THR A 76 -7.15 -0.75 6.44
C THR A 76 -7.57 -1.36 7.79
N ASP A 77 -7.55 -0.57 8.84
CA ASP A 77 -7.90 -0.91 10.23
C ASP A 77 -9.42 -0.94 10.48
N THR A 78 -10.23 -0.39 9.57
CA THR A 78 -11.69 -0.34 9.76
C THR A 78 -12.37 -1.70 9.52
N LYS A 79 -13.42 -2.00 10.28
CA LYS A 79 -14.31 -3.17 10.04
C LYS A 79 -14.89 -3.17 8.62
N ARG A 80 -15.15 -1.98 8.07
CA ARG A 80 -15.63 -1.84 6.69
C ARG A 80 -14.57 -2.31 5.69
N PHE A 81 -13.32 -1.92 5.87
CA PHE A 81 -12.24 -2.37 5.00
C PHE A 81 -12.15 -3.90 5.01
N GLN A 82 -12.22 -4.53 6.18
CA GLN A 82 -12.17 -5.98 6.29
C GLN A 82 -13.36 -6.67 5.59
N SER A 83 -14.57 -6.17 5.78
CA SER A 83 -15.80 -6.77 5.23
C SER A 83 -15.98 -6.54 3.72
N LYS A 84 -15.57 -5.39 3.19
CA LYS A 84 -15.72 -5.03 1.77
C LYS A 84 -14.40 -4.95 1.00
N ARG A 85 -13.30 -5.35 1.62
CA ARG A 85 -11.93 -5.31 1.06
C ARG A 85 -11.48 -3.93 0.60
N GLY A 86 -12.02 -2.87 1.21
CA GLY A 86 -11.74 -1.48 0.83
C GLY A 86 -12.57 -0.93 -0.33
N ALA A 87 -13.60 -1.63 -0.81
CA ALA A 87 -14.51 -1.09 -1.83
C ALA A 87 -15.42 0.01 -1.26
N VAL A 88 -15.47 1.13 -1.97
CA VAL A 88 -16.22 2.36 -1.65
C VAL A 88 -17.08 2.73 -2.85
N TYR A 89 -18.33 3.15 -2.63
CA TYR A 89 -19.30 3.37 -3.72
C TYR A 89 -19.82 4.81 -3.81
N SER A 90 -19.65 5.61 -2.75
CA SER A 90 -20.11 7.00 -2.73
C SER A 90 -19.15 7.92 -1.96
N PRO A 91 -19.15 9.24 -2.24
CA PRO A 91 -18.42 10.25 -1.49
C PRO A 91 -18.64 10.20 0.03
N GLU A 92 -19.88 10.01 0.48
CA GLU A 92 -20.23 9.93 1.90
C GLU A 92 -19.60 8.70 2.54
N SER A 93 -19.64 7.57 1.84
CA SER A 93 -19.00 6.34 2.31
C SER A 93 -17.48 6.48 2.34
N ALA A 94 -16.90 7.19 1.36
CA ALA A 94 -15.47 7.48 1.30
C ALA A 94 -15.02 8.28 2.54
N TRP A 95 -15.66 9.42 2.79
CA TRP A 95 -15.36 10.25 3.96
C TRP A 95 -15.55 9.46 5.26
N ARG A 96 -16.69 8.79 5.42
CA ARG A 96 -17.00 8.01 6.62
C ARG A 96 -15.92 6.97 6.93
N PHE A 97 -15.38 6.29 5.92
CA PHE A 97 -14.38 5.25 6.16
C PHE A 97 -13.00 5.81 6.47
N LEU A 98 -12.64 6.94 5.89
CA LEU A 98 -11.43 7.67 6.26
C LEU A 98 -11.53 8.19 7.71
N ALA A 99 -12.63 8.86 8.05
CA ALA A 99 -12.85 9.46 9.37
C ALA A 99 -13.01 8.42 10.50
N LEU A 100 -13.44 7.20 10.20
CA LEU A 100 -13.53 6.11 11.18
C LEU A 100 -12.23 5.31 11.35
N SER A 101 -11.21 5.56 10.52
CA SER A 101 -9.91 4.88 10.63
C SER A 101 -9.03 5.58 11.64
N GLU A 102 -8.61 4.86 12.69
CA GLU A 102 -7.77 5.42 13.74
C GLU A 102 -6.42 5.87 13.18
N LYS A 103 -5.83 5.07 12.29
CA LYS A 103 -4.53 5.44 11.70
C LYS A 103 -4.63 6.60 10.71
N VAL A 104 -5.74 6.76 9.99
CA VAL A 104 -5.97 7.94 9.13
C VAL A 104 -6.11 9.18 10.00
N ARG A 105 -6.92 9.12 11.07
CA ARG A 105 -7.07 10.23 12.02
C ARG A 105 -5.72 10.64 12.62
N LYS A 106 -4.94 9.65 13.07
CA LYS A 106 -3.59 9.88 13.59
C LYS A 106 -2.67 10.53 12.55
N ALA A 107 -2.72 10.07 11.30
CA ALA A 107 -1.95 10.69 10.22
C ALA A 107 -2.35 12.15 9.98
N ALA A 108 -3.66 12.44 10.02
CA ALA A 108 -4.17 13.80 9.87
C ALA A 108 -3.73 14.70 11.04
N SER A 109 -3.81 14.22 12.30
CA SER A 109 -3.37 15.00 13.47
C SER A 109 -1.86 15.26 13.49
N GLU A 110 -1.07 14.40 12.85
CA GLU A 110 0.39 14.53 12.73
C GLU A 110 0.81 15.36 11.50
N GLY A 111 -0.13 15.97 10.77
CA GLY A 111 0.16 16.78 9.58
C GLY A 111 0.65 15.96 8.37
N ARG A 112 0.38 14.65 8.36
CA ARG A 112 0.80 13.74 7.28
C ARG A 112 -0.25 13.55 6.19
N VAL A 113 -1.29 14.38 6.16
CA VAL A 113 -2.40 14.28 5.22
C VAL A 113 -2.64 15.62 4.53
N GLU A 114 -2.62 15.63 3.21
CA GLU A 114 -2.95 16.79 2.38
C GLU A 114 -4.04 16.48 1.35
N PHE A 115 -4.14 15.23 0.92
CA PHE A 115 -5.05 14.83 -0.16
C PHE A 115 -5.82 13.56 0.19
N ILE A 116 -7.04 13.48 -0.32
CA ILE A 116 -7.74 12.20 -0.52
C ILE A 116 -7.36 11.68 -1.90
N CYS A 117 -6.89 10.43 -1.94
CA CYS A 117 -6.54 9.71 -3.17
C CYS A 117 -7.67 8.75 -3.55
N ILE A 118 -8.11 8.79 -4.80
CA ILE A 118 -9.22 7.99 -5.32
C ILE A 118 -8.71 7.16 -6.49
N ARG A 119 -8.88 5.84 -6.43
CA ARG A 119 -8.43 4.89 -7.46
C ARG A 119 -9.55 3.92 -7.82
N PRO A 120 -9.57 3.34 -9.03
CA PRO A 120 -10.46 2.23 -9.34
C PRO A 120 -10.29 1.07 -8.36
N PHE A 121 -11.38 0.56 -7.80
CA PHE A 121 -11.31 -0.62 -6.96
C PHE A 121 -11.01 -1.85 -7.80
N ARG A 122 -10.01 -2.62 -7.37
CA ARG A 122 -9.70 -3.93 -7.93
C ARG A 122 -9.60 -4.95 -6.81
N ARG A 123 -10.25 -6.11 -7.01
CA ARG A 123 -10.12 -7.24 -6.09
C ARG A 123 -8.77 -7.91 -6.34
N MET A 124 -7.76 -7.51 -5.59
CA MET A 124 -6.41 -8.07 -5.71
C MET A 124 -6.34 -9.48 -5.12
N ASN A 125 -5.58 -10.33 -5.81
CA ASN A 125 -5.26 -11.67 -5.35
C ASN A 125 -4.01 -11.61 -4.47
N ARG A 126 -4.19 -11.92 -3.18
CA ARG A 126 -3.14 -11.86 -2.14
C ARG A 126 -1.81 -12.51 -2.50
N THR A 127 -1.81 -13.54 -3.36
CA THR A 127 -0.56 -14.22 -3.73
C THR A 127 0.23 -13.51 -4.82
N ARG A 128 -0.25 -12.36 -5.30
CA ARG A 128 0.40 -11.55 -6.32
C ARG A 128 0.91 -10.22 -5.75
N GLU A 129 0.75 -10.01 -4.45
CA GLU A 129 1.23 -8.81 -3.73
C GLU A 129 2.56 -9.12 -3.04
N PHE A 130 3.53 -8.25 -3.27
CA PHE A 130 4.89 -8.37 -2.73
C PHE A 130 5.39 -7.01 -2.27
N ARG A 131 6.27 -7.02 -1.26
CA ARG A 131 7.07 -5.87 -0.85
C ARG A 131 8.47 -6.02 -1.41
N LEU A 132 8.94 -5.01 -2.12
CA LEU A 132 10.30 -4.90 -2.66
C LEU A 132 11.12 -3.99 -1.76
N PHE A 133 12.38 -4.36 -1.58
CA PHE A 133 13.37 -3.58 -0.87
C PHE A 133 14.43 -3.15 -1.89
N VAL A 134 14.38 -1.88 -2.27
CA VAL A 134 15.32 -1.29 -3.22
C VAL A 134 16.40 -0.59 -2.41
N HIS A 135 17.64 -1.02 -2.57
CA HIS A 135 18.81 -0.50 -1.90
C HIS A 135 19.82 -0.03 -2.96
N ASN A 136 20.35 1.17 -2.81
CA ASN A 136 21.26 1.79 -3.76
C ASN A 136 20.73 1.80 -5.21
N GLY A 137 19.41 1.95 -5.38
CA GLY A 137 18.72 1.95 -6.68
C GLY A 137 18.57 0.57 -7.31
N GLN A 138 18.91 -0.50 -6.60
CA GLN A 138 18.85 -1.88 -7.08
C GLN A 138 17.93 -2.73 -6.19
N LEU A 139 17.31 -3.77 -6.77
CA LEU A 139 16.48 -4.67 -5.99
C LEU A 139 17.36 -5.58 -5.12
N SER A 140 17.28 -5.42 -3.80
CA SER A 140 18.07 -6.21 -2.84
C SER A 140 17.28 -7.42 -2.33
N ALA A 141 15.99 -7.25 -2.06
CA ALA A 141 15.14 -8.33 -1.55
C ALA A 141 13.66 -8.14 -1.90
N MET A 142 12.92 -9.24 -1.79
CA MET A 142 11.47 -9.27 -1.92
C MET A 142 10.83 -10.11 -0.84
N SER A 143 9.64 -9.71 -0.39
CA SER A 143 8.85 -10.46 0.58
C SER A 143 7.43 -10.66 0.10
N GLN A 144 6.87 -11.85 0.33
CA GLN A 144 5.42 -12.06 0.24
C GLN A 144 4.71 -11.07 1.16
N TYR A 145 3.76 -10.29 0.63
CA TYR A 145 3.08 -9.27 1.44
C TYR A 145 2.12 -9.88 2.47
N TRP A 146 1.30 -10.85 2.05
CA TRP A 146 0.26 -11.43 2.90
C TRP A 146 0.76 -12.58 3.75
N LEU A 147 0.96 -12.35 5.05
CA LEU A 147 1.60 -13.33 5.95
C LEU A 147 0.67 -14.41 6.54
N ILE A 148 -0.54 -14.57 6.01
CA ILE A 148 -1.57 -15.43 6.62
C ILE A 148 -1.32 -16.94 6.48
N ARG A 149 -0.56 -17.37 5.48
CA ARG A 149 -0.23 -18.78 5.24
C ARG A 149 0.86 -18.94 4.18
N HIS A 150 1.41 -20.15 4.12
CA HIS A 150 2.17 -20.62 2.98
C HIS A 150 1.27 -20.76 1.74
N PHE A 151 1.70 -20.19 0.61
CA PHE A 151 1.06 -20.38 -0.68
C PHE A 151 1.94 -21.23 -1.59
N ARG A 152 1.78 -22.56 -1.53
CA ARG A 152 2.55 -23.54 -2.32
C ARG A 152 2.70 -23.18 -3.80
N ARG A 153 1.66 -22.61 -4.42
CA ARG A 153 1.66 -22.17 -5.82
C ARG A 153 2.69 -21.08 -6.17
N LEU A 154 3.30 -20.43 -5.16
CA LEU A 154 4.33 -19.40 -5.37
C LEU A 154 5.74 -19.98 -5.46
N GLU A 155 5.95 -21.23 -5.07
CA GLU A 155 7.28 -21.86 -5.13
C GLU A 155 7.78 -21.99 -6.57
N GLY A 156 6.91 -22.48 -7.48
CA GLY A 156 7.24 -22.65 -8.89
C GLY A 156 7.63 -21.35 -9.60
N PRO A 157 6.81 -20.28 -9.58
CA PRO A 157 7.11 -19.03 -10.28
C PRO A 157 8.09 -18.10 -9.53
N LYS A 158 8.63 -18.52 -8.38
CA LYS A 158 9.45 -17.66 -7.51
C LYS A 158 10.58 -16.94 -8.26
N GLN A 159 11.42 -17.69 -8.99
CA GLN A 159 12.53 -17.08 -9.72
C GLN A 159 12.04 -16.14 -10.83
N LYS A 160 10.97 -16.51 -11.53
CA LYS A 160 10.36 -15.67 -12.56
C LYS A 160 9.89 -14.32 -12.00
N PHE A 161 9.28 -14.30 -10.82
CA PHE A 161 8.88 -13.04 -10.17
C PHE A 161 10.08 -12.20 -9.74
N TRP A 162 11.16 -12.84 -9.28
CA TRP A 162 12.39 -12.16 -8.91
C TRP A 162 13.00 -11.42 -10.11
N GLU A 163 13.24 -12.14 -11.21
CA GLU A 163 13.85 -11.55 -12.41
C GLU A 163 12.97 -10.44 -13.00
N LYS A 164 11.65 -10.62 -13.01
CA LYS A 164 10.71 -9.57 -13.46
C LYS A 164 10.78 -8.32 -12.59
N ALA A 165 10.80 -8.47 -11.27
CA ALA A 165 10.94 -7.34 -10.36
C ALA A 165 12.31 -6.67 -10.50
N LYS A 166 13.38 -7.43 -10.68
CA LYS A 166 14.73 -6.90 -10.88
C LYS A 166 14.84 -6.08 -12.15
N SER A 167 14.34 -6.59 -13.28
CA SER A 167 14.25 -5.85 -14.54
C SER A 167 13.42 -4.58 -14.36
N PHE A 168 12.25 -4.69 -13.74
CA PHE A 168 11.38 -3.55 -13.50
C PHE A 168 12.06 -2.45 -12.67
N ILE A 169 12.73 -2.79 -11.57
CA ILE A 169 13.46 -1.82 -10.75
C ILE A 169 14.61 -1.19 -11.53
N SER A 170 15.36 -1.97 -12.32
CA SER A 170 16.40 -1.43 -13.19
C SER A 170 15.85 -0.33 -14.11
N ASP A 171 14.69 -0.58 -14.73
CA ASP A 171 14.07 0.32 -15.69
C ASP A 171 13.52 1.61 -15.06
N ILE A 172 13.01 1.53 -13.82
CA ILE A 172 12.35 2.67 -13.15
C ILE A 172 13.20 3.33 -12.05
N SER A 173 14.38 2.81 -11.74
CA SER A 173 15.21 3.26 -10.60
C SER A 173 15.47 4.77 -10.61
N TRP A 174 15.68 5.35 -11.79
CA TRP A 174 15.93 6.78 -11.98
C TRP A 174 14.69 7.67 -11.78
N LEU A 175 13.49 7.09 -11.76
CA LEU A 175 12.22 7.75 -11.47
C LEU A 175 11.87 7.72 -9.98
N LEU A 176 12.54 6.88 -9.19
CA LEU A 176 12.25 6.74 -7.77
C LEU A 176 12.69 7.99 -7.01
N PRO A 177 11.93 8.42 -6.00
CA PRO A 177 12.29 9.61 -5.23
C PRO A 177 13.57 9.44 -4.41
N GLU A 178 13.94 8.19 -4.10
CA GLU A 178 15.11 7.83 -3.30
C GLU A 178 15.73 6.52 -3.79
N LYS A 179 17.04 6.37 -3.58
CA LYS A 179 17.78 5.14 -3.91
C LYS A 179 17.51 3.99 -2.93
N ASN A 180 17.15 4.33 -1.70
CA ASN A 180 16.78 3.40 -0.65
C ASN A 180 15.30 3.57 -0.36
N ILE A 181 14.48 2.63 -0.81
CA ILE A 181 13.03 2.74 -0.72
C ILE A 181 12.36 1.36 -0.63
N VAL A 182 11.21 1.32 0.03
CA VAL A 182 10.34 0.15 0.06
C VAL A 182 9.18 0.36 -0.88
N MET A 183 8.86 -0.64 -1.69
CA MET A 183 7.82 -0.55 -2.69
C MET A 183 6.88 -1.74 -2.57
N ASP A 184 5.60 -1.48 -2.34
CA ASP A 184 4.56 -2.50 -2.40
C ASP A 184 4.05 -2.60 -3.83
N ILE A 185 4.04 -3.81 -4.38
CA ILE A 185 3.65 -4.07 -5.76
C ILE A 185 2.58 -5.15 -5.88
N TYR A 186 1.95 -5.19 -7.05
CA TYR A 186 1.06 -6.25 -7.50
C TYR A 186 1.45 -6.77 -8.89
N PHE A 187 1.61 -8.09 -9.02
CA PHE A 187 1.73 -8.75 -10.31
C PHE A 187 0.35 -9.02 -10.94
N THR A 188 0.05 -8.33 -12.02
CA THR A 188 -1.18 -8.52 -12.82
C THR A 188 -1.23 -9.90 -13.49
N SER A 189 -2.39 -10.31 -13.99
CA SER A 189 -2.55 -11.60 -14.69
C SER A 189 -1.70 -11.72 -15.96
N SER A 190 -1.38 -10.59 -16.61
CA SER A 190 -0.43 -10.50 -17.72
C SER A 190 1.04 -10.41 -17.26
N ASP A 191 1.29 -10.57 -15.97
CA ASP A 191 2.57 -10.42 -15.28
C ASP A 191 3.23 -9.02 -15.39
N SER A 192 2.47 -7.99 -15.76
CA SER A 192 2.88 -6.59 -15.58
C SER A 192 2.89 -6.24 -14.09
N ILE A 193 3.76 -5.32 -13.66
CA ILE A 193 3.85 -4.85 -12.28
C ILE A 193 3.06 -3.55 -12.12
N LEU A 194 2.25 -3.49 -11.07
CA LEU A 194 1.61 -2.26 -10.58
C LEU A 194 2.19 -1.90 -9.21
N ILE A 195 2.66 -0.68 -9.05
CA ILE A 195 3.03 -0.06 -7.79
C ILE A 195 1.75 0.24 -7.02
N ILE A 196 1.65 -0.29 -5.80
CA ILE A 196 0.57 -0.05 -4.86
C ILE A 196 0.90 1.16 -4.00
N ASP A 197 2.12 1.17 -3.45
CA ASP A 197 2.57 2.16 -2.49
C ASP A 197 4.11 2.27 -2.45
N LEU A 198 4.60 3.45 -2.06
CA LEU A 198 6.01 3.69 -1.75
C LEU A 198 6.15 4.06 -0.28
N ASN A 199 7.18 3.53 0.37
CA ASN A 199 7.42 3.69 1.79
C ASN A 199 8.89 4.00 2.04
N GLY A 200 9.16 4.80 3.08
CA GLY A 200 10.51 5.11 3.51
C GLY A 200 11.30 3.87 3.94
N TRP A 201 12.61 3.94 3.80
CA TRP A 201 13.54 2.90 4.24
C TRP A 201 13.66 2.88 5.77
N GLY A 202 13.64 1.70 6.39
CA GLY A 202 13.74 1.59 7.85
C GLY A 202 12.40 1.75 8.57
N HIS A 203 12.47 1.94 9.89
CA HIS A 203 11.29 2.20 10.72
C HIS A 203 10.62 3.52 10.31
N PRO A 204 9.27 3.60 10.30
CA PRO A 204 8.30 2.62 10.82
C PRO A 204 7.87 1.52 9.83
N THR A 205 8.46 1.44 8.64
CA THR A 205 8.08 0.43 7.64
C THR A 205 8.44 -0.99 8.11
N ASP A 206 7.49 -1.90 8.04
CA ASP A 206 7.67 -3.30 8.45
C ASP A 206 8.53 -4.09 7.44
N PRO A 207 9.62 -4.77 7.85
CA PRO A 207 10.45 -5.60 6.97
C PRO A 207 9.81 -6.94 6.57
N LEU A 208 8.61 -7.25 7.06
CA LEU A 208 7.85 -8.48 6.82
C LEU A 208 8.71 -9.73 7.08
N LEU A 209 8.80 -10.64 6.10
CA LEU A 209 9.57 -11.89 6.24
C LEU A 209 11.09 -11.70 6.29
N LEU A 210 11.63 -10.49 6.12
CA LEU A 210 13.03 -10.24 6.41
C LEU A 210 13.29 -10.06 7.92
N GLN A 211 12.22 -9.89 8.72
CA GLN A 211 12.19 -9.84 10.19
C GLN A 211 12.93 -8.65 10.82
N SER A 212 13.97 -8.11 10.19
CA SER A 212 14.79 -7.02 10.71
C SER A 212 15.35 -6.13 9.61
N TRP A 213 15.62 -4.88 9.97
CA TRP A 213 16.32 -3.90 9.13
C TRP A 213 17.85 -4.05 9.17
N ALA A 214 18.39 -4.84 10.10
CA ALA A 214 19.83 -5.11 10.24
C ALA A 214 20.37 -6.12 9.21
N HIS A 215 19.62 -6.39 8.15
CA HIS A 215 20.00 -7.28 7.07
C HIS A 215 21.16 -6.69 6.23
N ASP A 216 22.00 -7.53 5.64
CA ASP A 216 23.01 -7.09 4.66
C ASP A 216 22.33 -6.79 3.32
N TRP A 217 22.04 -5.51 3.09
CA TRP A 217 21.30 -5.04 1.92
C TRP A 217 22.14 -4.92 0.65
N ASP A 218 23.46 -5.07 0.73
CA ASP A 218 24.34 -5.09 -0.44
C ASP A 218 24.35 -6.47 -1.11
N ARG A 219 23.73 -7.48 -0.50
CA ARG A 219 23.59 -8.84 -1.05
C ARG A 219 22.16 -9.17 -1.44
N GLU A 220 21.99 -9.58 -2.69
CA GLU A 220 20.70 -10.07 -3.19
C GLU A 220 20.21 -11.28 -2.39
N THR A 221 19.05 -11.13 -1.77
CA THR A 221 18.44 -12.16 -0.92
C THR A 221 17.37 -12.97 -1.67
N GLY A 222 16.90 -12.45 -2.80
CA GLY A 222 15.80 -13.02 -3.55
C GLY A 222 14.44 -12.82 -2.86
N ILE A 223 13.49 -13.71 -3.17
CA ILE A 223 12.15 -13.69 -2.58
C ILE A 223 12.09 -14.52 -1.29
N LYS A 224 11.59 -13.94 -0.20
CA LYS A 224 11.12 -14.66 0.99
C LYS A 224 9.63 -14.97 0.87
N LEU A 225 9.28 -16.23 1.04
CA LEU A 225 7.91 -16.74 1.11
C LEU A 225 7.70 -17.38 2.49
N ILE A 226 6.46 -17.45 2.96
CA ILE A 226 6.17 -18.22 4.18
C ILE A 226 6.53 -19.68 3.94
N SER A 227 7.30 -20.25 4.87
CA SER A 227 7.71 -21.65 4.85
C SER A 227 6.50 -22.59 4.92
N PRO A 228 6.56 -23.77 4.27
CA PRO A 228 5.55 -24.81 4.45
C PRO A 228 5.36 -25.15 5.94
N PRO A 229 4.12 -25.46 6.38
CA PRO A 229 3.91 -25.91 7.75
C PRO A 229 4.68 -27.21 8.01
N ILE A 230 5.34 -27.28 9.16
CA ILE A 230 6.06 -28.48 9.60
C ILE A 230 5.01 -29.54 9.95
N LYS A 231 5.05 -30.68 9.26
CA LYS A 231 4.25 -31.85 9.66
C LYS A 231 4.91 -32.48 10.88
N ILE A 232 4.29 -32.35 12.05
CA ILE A 232 4.68 -33.13 13.23
C ILE A 232 4.04 -34.50 13.08
N SER A 233 4.86 -35.54 12.82
CA SER A 233 4.43 -36.93 12.88
C SER A 233 4.98 -37.58 14.16
N GLY A 234 4.07 -38.04 15.02
CA GLY A 234 4.38 -38.76 16.27
C GLY A 234 3.08 -39.30 16.87
N LYS A 235 3.16 -40.35 17.70
CA LYS A 235 1.99 -40.85 18.45
C LYS A 235 1.56 -39.77 19.44
N VAL A 236 0.50 -39.05 19.12
CA VAL A 236 -0.17 -38.15 20.06
C VAL A 236 -1.00 -39.03 21.00
N ASN A 237 -0.43 -39.43 22.13
CA ASN A 237 -1.21 -40.03 23.20
C ASN A 237 -1.99 -38.90 23.89
N VAL A 238 -3.28 -38.79 23.56
CA VAL A 238 -4.23 -37.95 24.31
C VAL A 238 -4.77 -38.82 25.44
N SER A 239 -4.31 -38.62 26.66
CA SER A 239 -4.95 -39.17 27.86
C SER A 239 -6.12 -38.25 28.22
N PHE A 240 -7.33 -38.81 28.24
CA PHE A 240 -8.53 -38.18 28.79
C PHE A 240 -8.57 -38.33 30.31
#